data_AF-A0A433VUK7-F1
#
_entry.id   AF-A0A433VUK7-F1
#
_cell.length_a   1.000
_cell.length_b   1.000
_cell.length_c   1.000
_cell.angle_alpha   90.00
_cell.angle_beta   90.00
_cell.angle_gamma   90.00
#
_symmetry.space_group_name_H-M   'P 1'
#
loop_
_entity.id
_entity.type
_entity.pdbx_description
1 polymer ?
#
loop_
_entity_poly.entity_id
_entity_poly.type
_entity_poly.pdbx_seq_one_letter_code
_entity_poly.pdbx_strand_id
1 'polypeptide(L)'
;MSSGSIRWKLNEIMARHRIKGKDLAEYLGITPNSVSLLKKATLLPEISGERWVQLCAGINELSQINERITPFDMVEYVENQSSNTGANISSKNSSTEAKAPDKSSQKRKTNAA
;
A
#
# COMPACT_ATOMS: atom_id res chain seq x y z
N MET A 1 -11.35 21.40 -21.41
CA MET A 1 -11.17 19.94 -21.41
C MET A 1 -11.08 19.51 -19.96
N SER A 2 -12.04 18.73 -19.46
CA SER A 2 -11.98 18.20 -18.10
C SER A 2 -10.77 17.26 -18.02
N SER A 3 -9.80 17.59 -17.18
CA SER A 3 -8.69 16.70 -16.88
C SER A 3 -9.13 15.77 -15.77
N GLY A 4 -9.04 14.46 -15.96
CA GLY A 4 -9.29 13.48 -14.92
C GLY A 4 -8.19 12.43 -14.89
N SER A 5 -8.10 11.71 -13.78
CA SER A 5 -7.12 10.64 -13.58
C SER A 5 -7.80 9.37 -13.09
N ILE A 6 -7.23 8.22 -13.43
CA ILE A 6 -7.67 6.93 -12.92
C ILE A 6 -6.85 6.62 -11.67
N ARG A 7 -7.53 6.61 -10.52
CA ARG A 7 -6.96 6.24 -9.23
C ARG A 7 -6.95 4.73 -9.06
N TRP A 8 -5.85 4.23 -8.50
CA TRP A 8 -5.70 2.83 -8.13
C TRP A 8 -6.12 2.58 -6.68
N LYS A 9 -6.90 1.52 -6.45
CA LYS A 9 -7.57 1.26 -5.16
C LYS A 9 -7.18 -0.06 -4.50
N LEU A 10 -6.14 -0.74 -4.97
CA LEU A 10 -5.75 -2.04 -4.41
C LEU A 10 -5.52 -1.99 -2.89
N ASN A 11 -4.86 -0.95 -2.38
CA ASN A 11 -4.60 -0.83 -0.95
C ASN A 11 -5.91 -0.70 -0.13
N GLU A 12 -6.87 0.08 -0.62
CA GLU A 12 -8.17 0.26 0.02
C GLU A 12 -8.95 -1.05 0.04
N ILE A 13 -8.99 -1.75 -1.09
CA ILE A 13 -9.65 -3.06 -1.21
C ILE A 13 -9.02 -4.07 -0.27
N MET A 14 -7.69 -4.23 -0.30
CA MET A 14 -7.02 -5.17 0.58
C MET A 14 -7.28 -4.87 2.07
N ALA A 15 -7.31 -3.58 2.45
CA ALA A 15 -7.65 -3.18 3.81
C ALA A 15 -9.10 -3.53 4.16
N ARG A 16 -10.06 -3.25 3.28
CA ARG A 16 -11.48 -3.57 3.45
C ARG A 16 -11.69 -5.07 3.63
N HIS A 17 -11.06 -5.89 2.78
CA HIS A 17 -11.14 -7.35 2.81
C HIS A 17 -10.24 -8.01 3.87
N ARG A 18 -9.50 -7.21 4.67
CA ARG A 18 -8.55 -7.66 5.73
C ARG A 18 -7.44 -8.58 5.22
N ILE A 19 -6.97 -8.36 4.00
CA ILE A 19 -5.96 -9.19 3.34
C ILE A 19 -4.57 -8.64 3.62
N LYS A 20 -3.67 -9.51 4.09
CA LYS A 20 -2.26 -9.14 4.28
C LYS A 20 -1.52 -9.24 2.95
N GLY A 21 -0.58 -8.32 2.75
CA GLY A 21 0.24 -8.30 1.52
C GLY A 21 1.08 -9.57 1.34
N LYS A 22 1.50 -10.21 2.43
CA LYS A 22 2.24 -11.47 2.40
C LYS A 22 1.37 -12.61 1.85
N ASP A 23 0.15 -12.74 2.34
CA ASP A 23 -0.77 -13.82 1.96
C ASP A 23 -1.16 -13.70 0.48
N LEU A 24 -1.41 -12.47 0.00
CA LEU A 24 -1.67 -12.23 -1.43
C LEU A 24 -0.43 -12.52 -2.29
N ALA A 25 0.77 -12.19 -1.82
CA ALA A 25 2.00 -12.48 -2.55
C ALA A 25 2.23 -13.99 -2.70
N GLU A 26 1.97 -14.74 -1.63
CA GLU A 26 2.04 -16.20 -1.60
C GLU A 26 1.03 -16.83 -2.57
N TYR A 27 -0.23 -16.39 -2.54
CA TYR A 27 -1.26 -16.86 -3.47
C TYR A 27 -0.87 -16.63 -4.94
N LEU A 28 -0.31 -15.46 -5.26
CA LEU A 28 0.05 -15.07 -6.61
C LEU A 28 1.41 -15.62 -7.09
N GLY A 29 2.18 -16.25 -6.20
CA GLY A 29 3.53 -16.71 -6.49
C GLY A 29 4.51 -15.57 -6.81
N ILE A 30 4.34 -14.40 -6.18
CA ILE A 30 5.20 -13.21 -6.38
C ILE A 30 5.84 -12.76 -5.08
N THR A 31 6.77 -11.81 -5.16
CA THR A 31 7.43 -11.28 -3.95
C THR A 31 6.49 -10.35 -3.15
N PRO A 32 6.59 -10.31 -1.80
CA PRO A 32 5.87 -9.33 -0.99
C PRO A 32 6.20 -7.87 -1.37
N ASN A 33 7.40 -7.63 -1.90
CA ASN A 33 7.79 -6.31 -2.40
C ASN A 33 6.97 -5.91 -3.64
N SER A 34 6.73 -6.85 -4.56
CA SER A 34 5.88 -6.61 -5.73
C SER A 34 4.46 -6.19 -5.32
N VAL A 35 3.86 -6.89 -4.35
CA VAL A 35 2.54 -6.51 -3.80
C VAL A 35 2.61 -5.13 -3.12
N SER A 36 3.69 -4.86 -2.39
CA SER A 36 3.88 -3.56 -1.73
C SER A 36 3.97 -2.40 -2.72
N LEU A 37 4.61 -2.59 -3.87
CA LEU A 37 4.67 -1.59 -4.95
C LEU A 37 3.29 -1.38 -5.57
N LEU A 38 2.56 -2.47 -5.87
CA LEU A 38 1.20 -2.39 -6.39
C LEU A 38 0.27 -1.63 -5.43
N LYS A 39 0.38 -1.84 -4.12
CA LYS A 39 -0.43 -1.11 -3.13
C LYS A 39 -0.10 0.38 -3.04
N LYS A 40 1.16 0.75 -3.27
CA LYS A 40 1.63 2.14 -3.16
C LYS A 40 1.33 2.97 -4.41
N ALA A 41 1.04 2.32 -5.54
CA ALA A 41 0.68 3.02 -6.77
C ALA A 41 -0.57 3.89 -6.54
N THR A 42 -0.49 5.17 -6.90
CA THR A 42 -1.63 6.09 -6.83
C THR A 42 -2.44 6.09 -8.12
N LEU A 43 -1.76 5.87 -9.24
CA LEU A 43 -2.35 5.71 -10.58
C LEU A 43 -2.35 4.24 -10.97
N LEU A 44 -3.19 3.89 -11.96
CA LEU A 44 -3.23 2.55 -12.53
C LEU A 44 -1.83 2.11 -12.99
N PRO A 45 -1.22 1.09 -12.37
CA PRO A 45 0.09 0.60 -12.79
C PRO A 45 -0.01 -0.11 -14.14
N GLU A 46 1.14 -0.26 -14.82
CA GLU A 46 1.23 -1.13 -15.98
C GLU A 46 1.09 -2.59 -15.53
N ILE A 47 -0.08 -3.17 -15.80
CA ILE A 47 -0.44 -4.53 -15.41
C ILE A 47 -1.20 -5.21 -16.54
N SER A 48 -0.87 -6.46 -16.83
CA SER A 48 -1.60 -7.23 -17.84
C SER A 48 -3.01 -7.58 -17.35
N GLY A 49 -3.94 -7.75 -18.31
CA GLY A 49 -5.30 -8.17 -17.98
C GLY A 49 -5.36 -9.48 -17.18
N GLU A 50 -4.48 -10.44 -17.50
CA GLU A 50 -4.36 -11.69 -16.74
C GLU A 50 -3.96 -11.44 -15.28
N ARG A 51 -2.96 -10.59 -15.04
CA ARG A 51 -2.52 -10.25 -13.68
C ARG A 51 -3.60 -9.50 -12.91
N TRP A 52 -4.40 -8.68 -13.58
CA TRP A 52 -5.55 -8.01 -12.98
C TRP A 52 -6.62 -9.01 -12.51
N VAL A 53 -6.95 -10.01 -13.33
CA VAL A 53 -7.89 -11.08 -12.97
C VAL A 53 -7.35 -11.93 -11.82
N GLN A 54 -6.06 -12.28 -11.83
CA GLN A 54 -5.42 -13.05 -10.76
C GLN A 54 -5.44 -12.29 -9.42
N LEU A 55 -5.21 -10.98 -9.42
CA LEU A 55 -5.35 -10.15 -8.22
C LEU A 55 -6.77 -10.24 -7.64
N CYS A 56 -7.79 -10.17 -8.50
CA CYS A 56 -9.18 -10.29 -8.06
C CYS A 56 -9.47 -11.68 -7.50
N ALA A 57 -8.99 -12.74 -8.16
CA ALA A 57 -9.14 -14.11 -7.69
C ALA A 57 -8.48 -14.31 -6.31
N GLY A 58 -7.23 -13.87 -6.15
CA GLY A 58 -6.52 -13.98 -4.87
C GLY A 58 -7.19 -13.20 -3.75
N ILE A 59 -7.75 -12.02 -4.04
CA ILE A 59 -8.50 -11.26 -3.05
C ILE A 59 -9.79 -11.97 -2.66
N ASN A 60 -10.55 -12.48 -3.64
CA ASN A 60 -11.81 -13.16 -3.38
C ASN A 60 -11.60 -14.47 -2.59
N GLU A 61 -10.53 -15.21 -2.87
CA GLU A 61 -10.22 -16.45 -2.12
C GLU A 61 -9.70 -16.20 -0.71
N LEU A 62 -8.90 -15.14 -0.51
CA LEU A 62 -8.33 -14.82 0.81
C LEU A 62 -9.28 -14.00 1.69
N SER A 63 -10.34 -13.42 1.11
CA SER A 63 -11.26 -12.57 1.86
C SER A 63 -12.15 -13.40 2.79
N GLN A 64 -12.33 -12.89 4.01
CA GLN A 64 -13.31 -13.41 4.97
C GLN A 64 -14.67 -12.73 4.85
N ILE A 65 -14.82 -11.81 3.89
CA ILE A 65 -16.02 -11.01 3.67
C ILE A 65 -16.71 -11.56 2.43
N ASN A 66 -18.02 -11.80 2.51
CA ASN A 66 -18.86 -12.27 1.38
C ASN A 66 -19.17 -11.13 0.38
N GLU A 67 -18.16 -10.35 0.03
CA GLU A 67 -18.21 -9.34 -1.03
C GLU A 67 -17.20 -9.75 -2.10
N ARG A 68 -17.68 -9.93 -3.33
CA ARG A 68 -16.83 -10.31 -4.46
C ARG A 68 -16.35 -9.05 -5.17
N ILE A 69 -15.06 -8.97 -5.44
CA ILE A 69 -14.48 -7.90 -6.25
C ILE A 69 -14.23 -8.34 -7.70
N THR A 70 -14.27 -7.35 -8.57
CA THR A 70 -13.99 -7.40 -10.01
C THR A 70 -12.87 -6.41 -10.37
N PRO A 71 -12.29 -6.51 -11.58
CA PRO A 71 -11.23 -5.60 -12.01
C PRO A 71 -11.60 -4.11 -11.88
N PHE A 72 -12.84 -3.75 -12.21
CA PHE A 72 -13.30 -2.35 -12.20
C PHE A 72 -13.42 -1.78 -10.78
N ASP A 73 -13.59 -2.61 -9.75
CA ASP A 73 -13.61 -2.15 -8.36
C ASP A 73 -12.24 -1.58 -7.93
N MET A 74 -11.15 -2.03 -8.58
CA MET A 74 -9.79 -1.59 -8.29
C MET A 74 -9.43 -0.21 -8.84
N VAL A 75 -10.32 0.39 -9.63
CA VAL A 75 -10.08 1.68 -10.27
C VAL A 75 -11.22 2.65 -10.00
N GLU A 76 -10.91 3.93 -10.01
CA GLU A 76 -11.90 4.99 -9.89
C GLU A 76 -11.47 6.18 -10.72
N TYR A 77 -12.41 6.73 -11.48
CA TYR A 77 -12.18 7.97 -12.20
C TYR A 77 -12.35 9.16 -11.25
N VAL A 78 -11.34 10.02 -11.18
CA VAL A 78 -11.34 11.24 -10.38
C VAL A 78 -11.19 12.43 -11.31
N GLU A 79 -12.21 13.30 -11.33
CA GLU A 79 -12.14 14.58 -12.04
C GLU A 79 -11.24 15.56 -11.27
N ASN A 80 -10.25 16.15 -11.95
CA ASN A 80 -9.50 17.27 -11.40
C ASN A 80 -10.34 18.53 -11.57
N GLN A 81 -11.25 18.77 -10.63
CA GLN A 81 -11.93 20.05 -10.55
C GLN A 81 -10.87 21.13 -10.28
N SER A 82 -10.55 21.93 -11.29
CA SER A 82 -9.73 23.14 -11.19
C SER A 82 -10.53 24.23 -10.47
N SER A 83 -10.94 23.98 -9.22
CA SER A 83 -11.52 25.02 -8.38
C SER A 83 -10.38 25.84 -7.78
N ASN A 84 -10.13 26.98 -8.39
CA ASN A 84 -9.47 28.12 -7.77
C ASN A 84 -10.25 28.52 -6.51
N THR A 85 -9.90 27.98 -5.34
CA THR A 85 -10.36 28.52 -4.05
C THR A 85 -9.34 28.17 -2.97
N GLY A 86 -8.53 29.15 -2.56
CA GLY A 86 -7.72 29.06 -1.37
C GLY A 86 -8.59 29.00 -0.12
N ALA A 87 -8.41 27.96 0.69
CA ALA A 87 -8.77 27.95 2.11
C ALA A 87 -8.07 26.78 2.81
N ASN A 88 -6.89 27.06 3.34
CA ASN A 88 -6.43 26.68 4.68
C ASN A 88 -7.16 25.50 5.36
N ILE A 89 -6.53 24.32 5.39
CA ILE A 89 -6.64 23.41 6.55
C ILE A 89 -5.25 22.86 6.88
N SER A 90 -4.67 23.49 7.90
CA SER A 90 -3.64 23.02 8.83
C SER A 90 -3.29 21.53 8.78
N SER A 91 -2.01 21.24 8.56
CA SER A 91 -1.36 19.96 8.87
C SER A 91 0.12 20.18 9.19
N LYS A 92 0.47 20.14 10.48
CA LYS A 92 1.70 19.55 11.08
C LYS A 92 1.74 19.93 12.56
N ASN A 93 1.45 19.01 13.49
CA ASN A 93 2.29 17.92 14.03
C ASN A 93 3.62 18.39 14.68
N SER A 94 3.63 18.35 16.00
CA SER A 94 4.75 18.08 16.92
C SER A 94 4.08 17.61 18.23
N SER A 95 4.41 16.50 18.88
CA SER A 95 5.72 16.06 19.36
C SER A 95 5.64 14.62 19.89
N THR A 96 6.68 13.81 19.64
CA THR A 96 7.31 12.80 20.53
C THR A 96 8.21 11.94 19.63
N GLU A 97 9.49 12.24 19.44
CA GLU A 97 10.62 12.08 20.38
C GLU A 97 10.83 10.63 20.85
N ALA A 98 11.73 9.92 20.17
CA ALA A 98 12.43 8.74 20.70
C ALA A 98 13.82 8.61 20.04
N LYS A 99 14.73 9.41 20.60
CA LYS A 99 16.16 9.19 20.89
C LYS A 99 16.86 7.94 20.28
N ALA A 100 17.95 8.22 19.56
CA ALA A 100 18.96 7.26 19.12
C ALA A 100 19.67 6.54 20.29
N PRO A 101 20.10 5.28 20.14
CA PRO A 101 21.02 4.67 21.08
C PRO A 101 22.48 5.07 20.80
N ASP A 102 23.05 5.65 21.84
CA ASP A 102 24.44 6.06 22.06
C ASP A 102 25.43 4.88 21.97
N LYS A 103 26.57 5.12 21.31
CA LYS A 103 27.74 4.23 21.35
C LYS A 103 28.70 4.72 22.44
N SER A 104 28.73 4.06 23.58
CA SER A 104 29.84 4.13 24.55
C SER A 104 29.90 2.81 25.37
N SER A 105 30.91 1.98 25.14
CA SER A 105 32.14 1.82 25.96
C SER A 105 32.03 0.89 27.17
N GLN A 106 32.61 -0.32 27.07
CA GLN A 106 33.29 -1.05 28.18
C GLN A 106 34.13 -2.21 27.57
N LYS A 107 35.46 -2.08 27.39
CA LYS A 107 36.57 -2.23 28.36
C LYS A 107 37.09 -3.68 28.51
N ARG A 108 38.12 -3.99 27.70
CA ARG A 108 39.40 -4.68 27.98
C ARG A 108 39.50 -5.84 29.01
N LYS A 109 40.26 -6.88 28.55
CA LYS A 109 41.21 -7.79 29.26
C LYS A 109 40.56 -8.93 30.08
N THR A 110 41.01 -10.19 30.12
CA THR A 110 42.31 -10.87 29.93
C THR A 110 42.17 -12.40 29.75
N ASN A 111 43.16 -13.00 29.07
CA ASN A 111 43.76 -14.34 29.09
C ASN A 111 43.29 -15.51 29.99
N ALA A 112 43.47 -16.71 29.38
CA ALA A 112 44.07 -17.96 29.87
C ALA A 112 43.25 -18.94 30.72
N ALA A 113 43.03 -20.12 30.15
CA ALA A 113 43.51 -21.41 30.67
C ALA A 113 43.75 -22.36 29.49
#